data_AF-R0ADM1-F1
#
_entry.id   AF-R0ADM1-F1
#
_cell.length_a   1.000
_cell.length_b   1.000
_cell.length_c   1.000
_cell.angle_alpha   90.00
_cell.angle_beta   90.00
_cell.angle_gamma   90.00
#
_symmetry.space_group_name_H-M   'P 1'
#
loop_
_entity.id
_entity.type
_entity.pdbx_description
1 polymer ?
#
loop_
_entity_poly.entity_id
_entity_poly.type
_entity_poly.pdbx_seq_one_letter_code
_entity_poly.pdbx_strand_id
1 'polypeptide(L)'
;MKNIRAVIIVLALLSTGGCSANVAQTSDEPWEESGSGLGPENSYVISIDTDSVIIPQTVSAEPAIDLSDYKNIVNHSSDIIYGEVELVENFNADGGTAWVKERVRVLETYKGRLLPGAEITVIQQTGYISVNDYINSYAKTDRETVRNMMLQNIPVEDAGNMVLDQTQGVPLDQAGDKIVFCLWVSPQSDGEKTYYEPVGDWAGKQVDMGNDTFAQFYPSVDSDAGRAAGENYETRSIDEMKKLFETEQIRSLFR
;
A
#
# COMPACT_ATOMS: atom_id res chain seq x y z
N MET A 1 -6.13 -27.31 22.47
CA MET A 1 -5.81 -26.13 23.30
C MET A 1 -5.23 -25.09 22.37
N LYS A 2 -5.90 -23.95 22.17
CA LYS A 2 -5.41 -22.85 21.33
C LYS A 2 -4.30 -22.15 22.10
N ASN A 3 -3.05 -22.34 21.68
CA ASN A 3 -1.92 -21.61 22.24
C ASN A 3 -2.00 -20.17 21.71
N ILE A 4 -2.31 -19.23 22.58
CA ILE A 4 -2.14 -17.80 22.32
C ILE A 4 -0.62 -17.58 22.33
N ARG A 5 -0.03 -17.44 21.15
CA ARG A 5 1.40 -17.10 21.00
C ARG A 5 1.56 -15.59 21.25
N ALA A 6 2.63 -15.25 21.96
CA ALA A 6 2.92 -13.90 22.45
C ALA A 6 2.94 -12.86 21.33
N VAL A 7 2.25 -11.74 21.55
CA VAL A 7 2.30 -10.55 20.70
C VAL A 7 3.42 -9.66 21.22
N ILE A 8 4.43 -9.40 20.40
CA ILE A 8 5.52 -8.45 20.72
C ILE A 8 5.29 -7.20 19.87
N ILE A 9 4.98 -6.08 20.55
CA ILE A 9 4.78 -4.78 19.91
C ILE A 9 6.13 -4.06 19.85
N VAL A 10 6.64 -3.81 18.64
CA VAL A 10 7.82 -2.96 18.42
C VAL A 10 7.37 -1.68 17.73
N LEU A 11 7.19 -0.61 18.51
CA LEU A 11 7.00 0.74 17.97
C LEU A 11 8.36 1.24 17.45
N ALA A 12 8.62 1.05 16.16
CA ALA A 12 9.71 1.75 15.48
C ALA A 12 9.13 3.00 14.79
N LEU A 13 9.22 4.16 15.47
CA LEU A 13 9.03 5.46 14.83
C LEU A 13 10.26 5.73 13.95
N LEU A 14 10.28 5.16 12.75
CA LEU A 14 11.22 5.55 11.72
C LEU A 14 10.53 6.57 10.83
N SER A 15 10.79 7.85 11.11
CA SER A 15 10.56 8.92 10.15
C SER A 15 11.42 8.63 8.93
N THR A 16 10.90 7.92 7.94
CA THR A 16 11.41 8.04 6.57
C THR A 16 11.12 9.48 6.18
N GLY A 17 12.13 10.34 6.29
CA GLY A 17 12.05 11.72 5.88
C GLY A 17 11.77 11.81 4.39
N GLY A 18 10.50 11.75 4.02
CA GLY A 18 10.00 12.50 2.88
C GLY A 18 10.05 13.97 3.27
N CYS A 19 11.21 14.60 3.08
CA CYS A 19 11.36 16.04 3.29
C CYS A 19 10.56 16.79 2.23
N SER A 20 9.27 17.01 2.49
CA SER A 20 8.57 18.18 1.96
C SER A 20 8.92 19.37 2.85
N ALA A 21 9.93 20.16 2.48
CA ALA A 21 10.11 21.50 3.03
C ALA A 21 10.83 22.42 2.05
N ASN A 22 10.06 23.30 1.42
CA ASN A 22 10.56 24.54 0.83
C ASN A 22 11.24 25.39 1.92
N VAL A 23 12.56 25.55 1.85
CA VAL A 23 13.25 26.74 2.39
C VAL A 23 14.39 27.10 1.44
N ALA A 24 14.29 28.29 0.84
CA ALA A 24 15.35 28.89 0.06
C ALA A 24 16.59 29.14 0.93
N GLN A 25 17.72 28.52 0.58
CA GLN A 25 19.05 29.06 0.85
C GLN A 25 20.07 28.46 -0.11
N THR A 26 20.84 29.35 -0.71
CA THR A 26 21.83 29.12 -1.76
C THR A 26 23.07 28.40 -1.22
N SER A 27 23.41 27.23 -1.77
CA SER A 27 24.79 26.75 -1.81
C SER A 27 24.95 25.75 -2.97
N ASP A 28 25.85 26.09 -3.89
CA ASP A 28 26.25 25.30 -5.04
C ASP A 28 27.07 24.07 -4.59
N GLU A 29 26.43 22.92 -4.40
CA GLU A 29 27.08 21.61 -4.50
C GLU A 29 26.12 20.63 -5.22
N PRO A 30 26.63 19.75 -6.11
CA PRO A 30 25.80 18.84 -6.88
C PRO A 30 25.36 17.68 -5.97
N TRP A 31 24.11 17.75 -5.52
CA TRP A 31 23.43 16.66 -4.85
C TRP A 31 23.18 15.54 -5.86
N GLU A 32 23.63 14.33 -5.54
CA GLU A 32 23.12 13.13 -6.21
C GLU A 32 21.64 12.98 -5.81
N GLU A 33 20.78 12.81 -6.81
CA GLU A 33 19.39 12.36 -6.62
C GLU A 33 19.40 11.07 -5.79
N SER A 34 19.06 11.17 -4.51
CA SER A 34 18.51 10.04 -3.77
C SER A 34 17.13 9.77 -4.34
N GLY A 35 17.10 9.07 -5.47
CA GLY A 35 15.88 8.68 -6.17
C GLY A 35 15.00 7.86 -5.24
N SER A 36 13.75 8.28 -5.10
CA SER A 36 12.67 7.51 -4.49
C SER A 36 12.22 6.34 -5.38
N GLY A 37 13.15 5.76 -6.14
CA GLY A 37 12.84 4.68 -7.07
C GLY A 37 12.59 3.38 -6.33
N LEU A 38 11.74 2.53 -6.90
CA LEU A 38 11.78 1.11 -6.61
C LEU A 38 13.23 0.66 -6.84
N GLY A 39 13.93 0.34 -5.76
CA GLY A 39 15.25 -0.30 -5.84
C GLY A 39 15.20 -1.56 -6.71
N PRO A 40 16.35 -2.20 -7.00
CA PRO A 40 16.39 -3.38 -7.87
C PRO A 40 15.32 -4.41 -7.48
N GLU A 41 14.34 -4.61 -8.38
CA GLU A 41 13.15 -5.45 -8.16
C GLU A 41 13.57 -6.88 -7.81
N ASN A 42 13.47 -7.22 -6.54
CA ASN A 42 13.59 -8.58 -6.05
C ASN A 42 12.17 -9.06 -5.71
N SER A 43 11.44 -9.53 -6.73
CA SER A 43 10.09 -10.09 -6.52
C SER A 43 10.19 -11.46 -5.85
N TYR A 44 9.47 -11.62 -4.74
CA TYR A 44 9.37 -12.90 -4.04
C TYR A 44 7.94 -13.07 -3.53
N VAL A 45 7.35 -14.23 -3.79
CA VAL A 45 6.08 -14.58 -3.15
C VAL A 45 6.36 -14.91 -1.68
N ILE A 46 6.04 -13.98 -0.78
CA ILE A 46 6.03 -14.26 0.65
C ILE A 46 4.74 -15.02 0.97
N SER A 47 4.83 -16.35 1.02
CA SER A 47 3.79 -17.16 1.67
C SER A 47 4.03 -17.12 3.18
N ILE A 48 3.18 -16.42 3.91
CA ILE A 48 3.24 -16.39 5.37
C ILE A 48 2.77 -17.75 5.89
N ASP A 49 3.63 -18.44 6.63
CA ASP A 49 3.23 -19.66 7.32
C ASP A 49 2.28 -19.28 8.47
N THR A 50 1.24 -20.08 8.68
CA THR A 50 0.36 -20.02 9.85
C THR A 50 1.09 -20.06 11.19
N ASP A 51 2.33 -20.56 11.23
CA ASP A 51 3.18 -20.58 12.42
C ASP A 51 4.07 -19.34 12.61
N SER A 52 4.05 -18.38 11.68
CA SER A 52 4.88 -17.17 11.74
C SER A 52 4.54 -16.25 12.93
N VAL A 53 5.57 -15.58 13.45
CA VAL A 53 5.41 -14.48 14.42
C VAL A 53 5.20 -13.19 13.65
N ILE A 54 4.09 -12.50 13.92
CA ILE A 54 3.71 -11.27 13.22
C ILE A 54 4.01 -10.06 14.10
N ILE A 55 4.79 -9.11 13.59
CA ILE A 55 5.08 -7.84 14.24
C ILE A 55 4.33 -6.74 13.48
N PRO A 56 3.31 -6.09 14.07
CA PRO A 56 2.67 -4.96 13.42
C PRO A 56 3.63 -3.77 13.34
N GLN A 57 3.76 -3.20 12.14
CA GLN A 57 4.49 -1.96 11.88
C GLN A 57 3.60 -0.97 11.14
N THR A 58 3.57 0.26 11.65
CA THR A 58 2.92 1.37 10.93
C THR A 58 3.93 2.03 10.02
N VAL A 59 3.74 1.88 8.70
CA VAL A 59 4.47 2.70 7.71
C VAL A 59 3.71 3.99 7.46
N SER A 60 4.26 5.14 7.86
CA SER A 60 3.59 6.43 7.65
C SER A 60 3.93 6.97 6.27
N ALA A 61 3.03 6.80 5.31
CA ALA A 61 2.93 7.73 4.20
C ALA A 61 1.93 8.82 4.65
N GLU A 62 2.42 10.00 5.03
CA GLU A 62 1.49 11.13 5.21
C GLU A 62 0.80 11.38 3.86
N PRO A 63 -0.53 11.23 3.76
CA PRO A 63 -1.19 11.48 2.50
C PRO A 63 -1.07 12.99 2.20
N ALA A 64 -0.48 13.32 1.05
CA ALA A 64 -0.42 14.70 0.56
C ALA A 64 -1.82 15.29 0.24
N ILE A 65 -2.85 14.46 0.29
CA ILE A 65 -4.25 14.78 -0.03
C ILE A 65 -5.09 14.57 1.23
N ASP A 66 -6.02 15.48 1.51
CA ASP A 66 -7.04 15.25 2.53
C ASP A 66 -7.99 14.11 2.09
N LEU A 67 -7.75 12.93 2.64
CA LEU A 67 -8.50 11.69 2.35
C LEU A 67 -9.81 11.59 3.15
N SER A 68 -10.17 12.59 3.96
CA SER A 68 -11.40 12.56 4.76
C SER A 68 -12.68 12.70 3.90
N ASP A 69 -12.57 13.24 2.69
CA ASP A 69 -13.67 13.32 1.72
C ASP A 69 -13.34 12.51 0.45
N TYR A 70 -14.19 11.51 0.16
CA TYR A 70 -14.06 10.68 -1.04
C TYR A 70 -14.08 11.50 -2.36
N LYS A 71 -14.68 12.70 -2.36
CA LYS A 71 -14.61 13.62 -3.52
C LYS A 71 -13.19 14.06 -3.84
N ASN A 72 -12.34 14.22 -2.83
CA ASN A 72 -10.95 14.59 -3.05
C ASN A 72 -10.20 13.45 -3.76
N ILE A 73 -10.48 12.21 -3.37
CA ILE A 73 -9.91 11.01 -4.00
C ILE A 73 -10.31 10.96 -5.48
N VAL A 74 -11.62 11.08 -5.78
CA VAL A 74 -12.16 11.12 -7.15
C VAL A 74 -11.53 12.25 -7.99
N ASN A 75 -11.30 13.40 -7.39
CA ASN A 75 -10.73 14.57 -8.06
C ASN A 75 -9.26 14.39 -8.45
N HIS A 76 -8.47 13.78 -7.58
CA HIS A 76 -7.04 13.54 -7.84
C HIS A 76 -6.77 12.29 -8.68
N SER A 77 -7.78 11.44 -8.88
CA SER A 77 -7.67 10.26 -9.74
C SER A 77 -7.57 10.66 -11.22
N SER A 78 -6.60 10.12 -11.95
CA SER A 78 -6.56 10.20 -13.42
C SER A 78 -7.55 9.22 -14.06
N ASP A 79 -7.69 8.05 -13.46
CA ASP A 79 -8.52 6.95 -13.93
C ASP A 79 -9.37 6.41 -12.79
N ILE A 80 -10.61 6.05 -13.07
CA ILE A 80 -11.48 5.33 -12.13
C ILE A 80 -12.03 4.14 -12.88
N ILE A 81 -11.73 2.94 -12.39
CA ILE A 81 -12.08 1.67 -13.03
C ILE A 81 -12.80 0.76 -12.05
N TYR A 82 -13.60 -0.16 -12.57
CA TYR A 82 -13.97 -1.38 -11.88
C TYR A 82 -13.12 -2.51 -12.48
N GLY A 83 -12.30 -3.15 -11.66
CA GLY A 83 -11.33 -4.15 -12.10
C GLY A 83 -11.41 -5.44 -11.28
N GLU A 84 -10.95 -6.54 -11.86
CA GLU A 84 -10.76 -7.83 -11.20
C GLU A 84 -9.26 -8.05 -10.97
N VAL A 85 -8.88 -8.33 -9.73
CA VAL A 85 -7.51 -8.69 -9.35
C VAL A 85 -7.25 -10.12 -9.82
N GLU A 86 -6.25 -10.31 -10.67
CA GLU A 86 -5.91 -11.64 -11.22
C GLU A 86 -4.71 -12.27 -10.50
N LEU A 87 -3.82 -11.45 -9.97
CA LEU A 87 -2.60 -11.87 -9.28
C LEU A 87 -2.19 -10.81 -8.27
N VAL A 88 -1.70 -11.27 -7.12
CA VAL A 88 -1.15 -10.43 -6.06
C VAL A 88 0.23 -10.96 -5.70
N GLU A 89 1.25 -10.12 -5.79
CA GLU A 89 2.63 -10.45 -5.46
C GLU A 89 3.16 -9.46 -4.42
N ASN A 90 3.84 -9.95 -3.38
CA ASN A 90 4.59 -9.07 -2.49
C ASN A 90 5.98 -8.84 -3.08
N PHE A 91 6.54 -7.65 -2.87
CA PHE A 91 7.93 -7.37 -3.16
C PHE A 91 8.46 -6.33 -2.19
N ASN A 92 9.79 -6.28 -2.05
CA ASN A 92 10.44 -5.36 -1.13
C ASN A 92 11.10 -4.24 -1.92
N ALA A 93 10.85 -3.00 -1.51
CA ALA A 93 11.61 -1.85 -1.96
C ALA A 93 12.74 -1.55 -0.97
N ASP A 94 13.67 -0.69 -1.39
CA ASP A 94 14.77 -0.22 -0.53
C ASP A 94 14.23 0.38 0.78
N GLY A 95 14.96 0.20 1.87
CA GLY A 95 14.60 0.75 3.18
C GLY A 95 13.57 -0.06 3.99
N GLY A 96 13.25 -1.29 3.56
CA GLY A 96 12.44 -2.22 4.37
C GLY A 96 10.94 -2.00 4.27
N THR A 97 10.51 -1.36 3.18
CA THR A 97 9.10 -1.12 2.89
C THR A 97 8.56 -2.27 2.05
N ALA A 98 7.51 -2.91 2.55
CA ALA A 98 6.72 -3.89 1.83
C ALA A 98 5.86 -3.19 0.77
N TRP A 99 5.81 -3.79 -0.40
CA TRP A 99 4.93 -3.41 -1.48
C TRP A 99 4.16 -4.60 -1.99
N VAL A 100 2.94 -4.34 -2.43
CA VAL A 100 2.13 -5.28 -3.18
C VAL A 100 2.06 -4.82 -4.63
N LYS A 101 2.23 -5.77 -5.56
CA LYS A 101 2.00 -5.62 -6.99
C LYS A 101 0.80 -6.47 -7.38
N GLU A 102 -0.19 -5.83 -7.98
CA GLU A 102 -1.44 -6.45 -8.41
C GLU A 102 -1.55 -6.37 -9.92
N ARG A 103 -1.90 -7.50 -10.54
CA ARG A 103 -2.32 -7.51 -11.94
C ARG A 103 -3.83 -7.40 -11.98
N VAL A 104 -4.33 -6.32 -12.56
CA VAL A 104 -5.76 -6.01 -12.57
C VAL A 104 -6.27 -5.99 -14.01
N ARG A 105 -7.33 -6.75 -14.28
CA ARG A 105 -8.06 -6.68 -15.54
C ARG A 105 -9.21 -5.70 -15.40
N VAL A 106 -9.22 -4.67 -16.24
CA VAL A 106 -10.28 -3.65 -16.27
C VAL A 106 -11.58 -4.28 -16.80
N LEU A 107 -12.65 -4.22 -16.01
CA LEU A 107 -13.99 -4.68 -16.39
C LEU A 107 -14.86 -3.52 -16.88
N GLU A 108 -14.84 -2.39 -16.19
CA GLU A 108 -15.51 -1.15 -16.58
C GLU A 108 -14.63 0.07 -16.31
N THR A 109 -14.88 1.15 -17.05
CA THR A 109 -14.20 2.44 -16.87
C THR A 109 -15.24 3.50 -16.53
N TYR A 110 -15.05 4.17 -15.40
CA TYR A 110 -15.88 5.29 -14.97
C TYR A 110 -15.24 6.64 -15.27
N LYS A 111 -13.91 6.75 -15.23
CA LYS A 111 -13.14 7.96 -15.57
C LYS A 111 -11.80 7.57 -16.18
N GLY A 112 -11.28 8.41 -17.08
CA GLY A 112 -9.92 8.28 -17.59
C GLY A 112 -9.84 7.56 -18.94
N ARG A 113 -8.69 6.94 -19.21
CA ARG A 113 -8.28 6.39 -20.51
C ARG A 113 -8.13 4.88 -20.51
N LEU A 114 -8.03 4.25 -19.33
CA LEU A 114 -8.03 2.79 -19.23
C LEU A 114 -9.34 2.24 -19.77
N LEU A 115 -9.29 1.26 -20.67
CA LEU A 115 -10.48 0.71 -21.33
C LEU A 115 -10.79 -0.71 -20.82
N PRO A 116 -12.06 -1.14 -20.85
CA PRO A 116 -12.43 -2.52 -20.55
C PRO A 116 -11.60 -3.53 -21.34
N GLY A 117 -11.12 -4.56 -20.65
CA GLY A 117 -10.23 -5.59 -21.18
C GLY A 117 -8.73 -5.25 -21.10
N ALA A 118 -8.35 -4.04 -20.73
CA ALA A 118 -6.96 -3.71 -20.45
C ALA A 118 -6.45 -4.47 -19.22
N GLU A 119 -5.19 -4.86 -19.25
CA GLU A 119 -4.46 -5.37 -18.09
C GLU A 119 -3.53 -4.27 -17.60
N ILE A 120 -3.60 -3.94 -16.31
CA ILE A 120 -2.75 -2.94 -15.67
C ILE A 120 -2.01 -3.53 -14.49
N THR A 121 -0.91 -2.89 -14.11
CA THR A 121 -0.20 -3.20 -12.87
C THR A 121 -0.49 -2.10 -11.86
N VAL A 122 -1.16 -2.45 -10.77
CA VAL A 122 -1.37 -1.59 -9.61
C VAL A 122 -0.30 -1.93 -8.57
N ILE A 123 0.33 -0.94 -7.96
CA ILE A 123 1.25 -1.13 -6.85
C ILE A 123 0.75 -0.37 -5.62
N GLN A 124 1.05 -0.89 -4.44
CA GLN A 124 0.63 -0.30 -3.18
C GLN A 124 1.68 -0.53 -2.09
N GLN A 125 1.91 0.48 -1.23
CA GLN A 125 2.84 0.39 -0.11
C GLN A 125 2.18 -0.27 1.10
N THR A 126 2.02 -1.58 1.01
CA THR A 126 1.35 -2.41 2.03
C THR A 126 1.91 -3.83 1.97
N GLY A 127 1.45 -4.68 2.89
CA GLY A 127 1.73 -6.11 2.85
C GLY A 127 2.71 -6.57 3.92
N TYR A 128 3.43 -7.63 3.60
CA TYR A 128 4.21 -8.38 4.57
C TYR A 128 5.65 -8.55 4.11
N ILE A 129 6.60 -8.42 5.04
CA ILE A 129 8.03 -8.61 4.77
C ILE A 129 8.66 -9.48 5.85
N SER A 130 9.45 -10.49 5.46
CA SER A 130 10.18 -11.28 6.46
C SER A 130 11.22 -10.40 7.16
N VAL A 131 11.49 -10.63 8.45
CA VAL A 131 12.51 -9.85 9.17
C VAL A 131 13.89 -9.96 8.50
N ASN A 132 14.20 -11.11 7.88
CA ASN A 132 15.43 -11.28 7.14
C ASN A 132 15.49 -10.42 5.88
N ASP A 133 14.41 -10.37 5.10
CA ASP A 133 14.34 -9.54 3.90
C ASP A 133 14.35 -8.05 4.27
N TYR A 134 13.66 -7.67 5.34
CA TYR A 134 13.71 -6.33 5.92
C TYR A 134 15.13 -5.92 6.30
N ILE A 135 15.89 -6.78 6.98
CA ILE A 135 17.29 -6.49 7.31
C ILE A 135 18.13 -6.40 6.03
N ASN A 136 17.88 -7.26 5.05
CA ASN A 136 18.67 -7.34 3.83
C ASN A 136 18.40 -6.22 2.83
N SER A 137 17.26 -5.53 2.91
CA SER A 137 16.94 -4.34 2.10
C SER A 137 17.71 -3.09 2.51
N TYR A 138 18.43 -3.11 3.64
CA TYR A 138 19.34 -2.03 4.02
C TYR A 138 20.73 -2.24 3.43
N ALA A 139 21.47 -1.12 3.29
CA ALA A 139 22.87 -1.12 2.90
C ALA A 139 23.70 -2.03 3.82
N LYS A 140 24.69 -2.74 3.26
CA LYS A 140 25.49 -3.75 3.98
C LYS A 140 26.10 -3.22 5.29
N THR A 141 26.49 -1.94 5.31
CA THR A 141 27.05 -1.24 6.47
C THR A 141 26.06 -1.12 7.63
N ASP A 142 24.76 -1.10 7.34
CA ASP A 142 23.70 -0.77 8.29
C ASP A 142 22.96 -2.02 8.76
N ARG A 143 23.06 -3.14 8.02
CA ARG A 143 22.35 -4.41 8.32
C ARG A 143 22.58 -4.91 9.73
N GLU A 144 23.80 -4.78 10.25
CA GLU A 144 24.11 -5.24 11.61
C GLU A 144 23.44 -4.36 12.67
N THR A 145 23.42 -3.04 12.45
CA THR A 145 22.68 -2.11 13.31
C THR A 145 21.20 -2.41 13.30
N VAL A 146 20.60 -2.55 12.10
CA VAL A 146 19.16 -2.84 11.94
C VAL A 146 18.82 -4.19 12.56
N ARG A 147 19.63 -5.23 12.33
CA ARG A 147 19.47 -6.55 12.95
C ARG A 147 19.44 -6.45 14.48
N ASN A 148 20.42 -5.74 15.06
CA ASN A 148 20.53 -5.61 16.50
C ASN A 148 19.38 -4.81 17.11
N MET A 149 18.84 -3.79 16.42
CA MET A 149 17.63 -3.08 16.85
C MET A 149 16.39 -3.97 16.77
N MET A 150 16.19 -4.64 15.63
CA MET A 150 14.99 -5.45 15.39
C MET A 150 14.90 -6.67 16.30
N LEU A 151 16.04 -7.31 16.59
CA LEU A 151 16.11 -8.55 17.36
C LEU A 151 16.51 -8.34 18.82
N GLN A 152 16.60 -7.08 19.31
CA GLN A 152 17.18 -6.73 20.61
C GLN A 152 16.56 -7.50 21.80
N ASN A 153 15.31 -7.95 21.67
CA ASN A 153 14.56 -8.66 22.71
C ASN A 153 13.87 -9.94 22.20
N ILE A 154 14.32 -10.48 21.06
CA ILE A 154 13.73 -11.68 20.46
C ILE A 154 14.73 -12.84 20.55
N PRO A 155 14.31 -14.02 21.04
CA PRO A 155 15.13 -15.22 20.97
C PRO A 155 15.54 -15.53 19.52
N VAL A 156 16.81 -15.84 19.29
CA VAL A 156 17.37 -16.04 17.94
C VAL A 156 16.67 -17.18 17.20
N GLU A 157 16.17 -18.18 17.94
CA GLU A 157 15.35 -19.28 17.41
C GLU A 157 14.03 -18.84 16.79
N ASP A 158 13.45 -17.72 17.21
CA ASP A 158 12.18 -17.20 16.70
C ASP A 158 12.37 -16.28 15.47
N ALA A 159 13.56 -15.68 15.34
CA ALA A 159 13.88 -14.68 14.31
C ALA A 159 13.67 -15.18 12.86
N GLY A 160 13.90 -16.48 12.62
CA GLY A 160 13.76 -17.09 11.29
C GLY A 160 12.32 -17.14 10.77
N ASN A 161 11.32 -17.08 11.66
CA ASN A 161 9.90 -17.21 11.33
C ASN A 161 9.11 -15.90 11.51
N MET A 162 9.81 -14.77 11.68
CA MET A 162 9.17 -13.48 11.91
C MET A 162 8.86 -12.74 10.62
N VAL A 163 7.67 -12.12 10.60
CA VAL A 163 7.17 -11.30 9.50
C VAL A 163 6.71 -9.96 10.08
N LEU A 164 7.09 -8.87 9.43
CA LEU A 164 6.56 -7.55 9.69
C LEU A 164 5.27 -7.38 8.89
N ASP A 165 4.22 -6.98 9.57
CA ASP A 165 2.93 -6.63 8.98
C ASP A 165 2.88 -5.12 8.81
N GLN A 166 2.93 -4.66 7.56
CA GLN A 166 2.84 -3.25 7.17
C GLN A 166 1.48 -2.93 6.54
N THR A 167 0.48 -3.80 6.70
CA THR A 167 -0.88 -3.59 6.17
C THR A 167 -1.67 -2.54 6.91
N GLN A 168 -1.20 -2.14 8.11
CA GLN A 168 -1.91 -1.24 9.02
C GLN A 168 -3.31 -1.75 9.42
N GLY A 169 -3.55 -3.06 9.34
CA GLY A 169 -4.84 -3.68 9.65
C GLY A 169 -5.85 -3.64 8.49
N VAL A 170 -5.47 -3.12 7.33
CA VAL A 170 -6.28 -3.17 6.10
C VAL A 170 -6.08 -4.54 5.45
N PRO A 171 -7.15 -5.31 5.14
CA PRO A 171 -7.01 -6.56 4.42
C PRO A 171 -6.30 -6.38 3.08
N LEU A 172 -5.40 -7.31 2.73
CA LEU A 172 -4.84 -7.37 1.38
C LEU A 172 -5.86 -7.93 0.39
N ASP A 173 -5.79 -7.41 -0.82
CA ASP A 173 -6.58 -7.88 -1.94
C ASP A 173 -6.14 -9.31 -2.31
N GLN A 174 -7.06 -10.07 -2.91
CA GLN A 174 -6.85 -11.44 -3.34
C GLN A 174 -7.24 -11.62 -4.82
N ALA A 175 -6.64 -12.62 -5.46
CA ALA A 175 -7.05 -13.01 -6.80
C ALA A 175 -8.55 -13.38 -6.82
N GLY A 176 -9.30 -12.76 -7.72
CA GLY A 176 -10.76 -12.85 -7.83
C GLY A 176 -11.52 -11.69 -7.18
N ASP A 177 -10.87 -10.86 -6.36
CA ASP A 177 -11.50 -9.66 -5.81
C ASP A 177 -11.84 -8.69 -6.95
N LYS A 178 -13.03 -8.09 -6.85
CA LYS A 178 -13.46 -7.03 -7.76
C LYS A 178 -13.52 -5.73 -7.00
N ILE A 179 -12.94 -4.69 -7.56
CA ILE A 179 -12.64 -3.47 -6.83
C ILE A 179 -12.88 -2.28 -7.75
N VAL A 180 -13.51 -1.24 -7.21
CA VAL A 180 -13.45 0.09 -7.81
C VAL A 180 -12.13 0.73 -7.37
N PHE A 181 -11.29 1.04 -8.34
CA PHE A 181 -10.01 1.71 -8.11
C PHE A 181 -10.08 3.15 -8.58
N CYS A 182 -9.78 4.08 -7.67
CA CYS A 182 -9.46 5.47 -7.95
C CYS A 182 -7.93 5.59 -8.10
N LEU A 183 -7.43 5.70 -9.33
CA LEU A 183 -6.01 5.55 -9.65
C LEU A 183 -5.36 6.85 -10.12
N TRP A 184 -4.06 6.96 -9.84
CA TRP A 184 -3.14 7.87 -10.54
C TRP A 184 -1.97 7.08 -11.12
N VAL A 185 -1.23 7.69 -12.05
CA VAL A 185 0.02 7.12 -12.55
C VAL A 185 1.08 7.26 -11.46
N SER A 186 1.64 6.12 -11.05
CA SER A 186 2.66 6.07 -10.02
C SER A 186 3.93 6.80 -10.48
N PRO A 187 4.58 7.58 -9.60
CA PRO A 187 5.92 8.12 -9.82
C PRO A 187 6.99 7.05 -10.08
N GLN A 188 6.71 5.78 -9.76
CA GLN A 188 7.59 4.64 -10.03
C GLN A 188 7.58 4.18 -11.50
N SER A 189 6.73 4.79 -12.34
CA SER A 189 6.72 4.53 -13.77
C SER A 189 7.96 5.14 -14.43
N ASP A 190 8.64 4.38 -15.29
CA ASP A 190 9.92 4.75 -15.89
C ASP A 190 9.87 4.92 -17.43
N GLY A 191 8.66 4.97 -17.99
CA GLY A 191 8.42 5.12 -19.43
C GLY A 191 8.45 3.80 -20.22
N GLU A 192 9.08 2.76 -19.70
CA GLU A 192 8.98 1.39 -20.21
C GLU A 192 7.84 0.63 -19.53
N LYS A 193 7.71 0.81 -18.21
CA LYS A 193 6.61 0.27 -17.41
C LYS A 193 5.74 1.42 -16.89
N THR A 194 4.43 1.22 -16.95
CA THR A 194 3.47 2.13 -16.30
C THR A 194 2.86 1.39 -15.12
N TYR A 195 3.04 1.97 -13.94
CA TYR A 195 2.42 1.51 -12.71
C TYR A 195 1.32 2.48 -12.31
N TYR A 196 0.25 1.93 -11.74
CA TYR A 196 -0.82 2.71 -11.14
C TYR A 196 -0.79 2.54 -9.63
N GLU A 197 -1.20 3.56 -8.92
CA GLU A 197 -1.37 3.53 -7.47
C GLU A 197 -2.78 3.99 -7.12
N PRO A 198 -3.43 3.39 -6.12
CA PRO A 198 -4.64 3.94 -5.55
C PRO A 198 -4.38 5.33 -4.95
N VAL A 199 -5.22 6.31 -5.28
CA VAL A 199 -5.12 7.66 -4.71
C VAL A 199 -5.40 7.58 -3.21
N GLY A 200 -4.40 7.95 -2.41
CA GLY A 200 -4.51 7.85 -0.96
C GLY A 200 -4.39 6.41 -0.44
N ASP A 201 -3.65 5.56 -1.15
CA ASP A 201 -3.37 4.17 -0.74
C ASP A 201 -4.68 3.38 -0.55
N TRP A 202 -4.92 2.77 0.61
CA TRP A 202 -6.17 2.06 0.91
C TRP A 202 -7.45 2.88 0.63
N ALA A 203 -7.38 4.22 0.69
CA ALA A 203 -8.56 5.06 0.53
C ALA A 203 -9.10 5.07 -0.92
N GLY A 204 -8.23 4.84 -1.90
CA GLY A 204 -8.57 4.81 -3.32
C GLY A 204 -9.31 3.55 -3.75
N LYS A 205 -9.48 2.55 -2.88
CA LYS A 205 -10.07 1.25 -3.21
C LYS A 205 -11.44 1.05 -2.56
N GLN A 206 -12.37 0.47 -3.32
CA GLN A 206 -13.68 0.04 -2.80
C GLN A 206 -13.96 -1.37 -3.30
N VAL A 207 -13.88 -2.35 -2.40
CA VAL A 207 -14.03 -3.78 -2.70
C VAL A 207 -15.51 -4.11 -2.88
N ASP A 208 -15.85 -4.82 -3.94
CA ASP A 208 -17.21 -5.27 -4.24
C ASP A 208 -17.63 -6.39 -3.28
N MET A 209 -18.64 -6.10 -2.46
CA MET A 209 -19.21 -7.04 -1.48
C MET A 209 -20.44 -7.77 -2.05
N GLY A 210 -20.77 -7.54 -3.32
CA GLY A 210 -22.00 -7.97 -3.97
C GLY A 210 -23.19 -7.06 -3.64
N ASN A 211 -24.31 -7.30 -4.33
CA ASN A 211 -25.56 -6.53 -4.16
C ASN A 211 -25.36 -5.01 -4.27
N ASP A 212 -24.57 -4.59 -5.26
CA ASP A 212 -24.25 -3.17 -5.53
C ASP A 212 -23.62 -2.42 -4.35
N THR A 213 -23.03 -3.14 -3.38
CA THR A 213 -22.43 -2.60 -2.16
C THR A 213 -20.91 -2.73 -2.21
N PHE A 214 -20.21 -1.64 -1.94
CA PHE A 214 -18.76 -1.57 -2.02
C PHE A 214 -18.17 -1.09 -0.70
N ALA A 215 -17.12 -1.75 -0.20
CA ALA A 215 -16.48 -1.47 1.08
C ALA A 215 -15.13 -0.77 0.89
N GLN A 216 -14.94 0.37 1.55
CA GLN A 216 -13.64 1.01 1.73
C GLN A 216 -13.11 0.65 3.10
N PHE A 217 -11.97 -0.04 3.17
CA PHE A 217 -11.32 -0.42 4.43
C PHE A 217 -10.35 0.67 4.90
N TYR A 218 -10.28 0.87 6.22
CA TYR A 218 -9.44 1.89 6.85
C TYR A 218 -8.45 1.26 7.83
N PRO A 219 -7.27 1.87 8.03
CA PRO A 219 -6.31 1.44 9.04
C PRO A 219 -6.97 1.33 10.42
N SER A 220 -6.65 0.28 11.16
CA SER A 220 -7.11 0.11 12.53
C SER A 220 -6.03 0.60 13.51
N VAL A 221 -6.38 1.56 14.37
CA VAL A 221 -5.44 2.14 15.35
C VAL A 221 -5.23 1.22 16.57
N ASP A 222 -6.09 0.21 16.79
CA ASP A 222 -6.00 -0.74 17.90
C ASP A 222 -5.36 -2.08 17.48
N SER A 223 -4.07 -2.23 17.82
CA SER A 223 -3.20 -3.35 17.41
C SER A 223 -3.47 -4.70 18.10
N ASP A 224 -4.41 -4.78 19.05
CA ASP A 224 -4.83 -6.07 19.64
C ASP A 224 -5.74 -6.86 18.68
N ALA A 225 -6.22 -6.21 17.63
CA ALA A 225 -7.15 -6.74 16.64
C ALA A 225 -6.48 -7.15 15.31
N GLY A 226 -5.21 -7.53 15.31
CA GLY A 226 -4.52 -8.14 14.14
C GLY A 226 -5.14 -9.45 13.61
N ARG A 227 -6.31 -9.85 14.14
CA ARG A 227 -7.17 -10.92 13.62
C ARG A 227 -8.58 -10.50 13.21
N ALA A 228 -8.98 -9.25 13.44
CA ALA A 228 -10.24 -8.67 12.96
C ALA A 228 -9.97 -7.67 11.82
N ALA A 229 -8.97 -7.97 10.98
CA ALA A 229 -8.82 -7.32 9.68
C ALA A 229 -10.15 -7.48 8.92
N GLY A 230 -10.82 -6.36 8.65
CA GLY A 230 -12.11 -6.33 7.98
C GLY A 230 -13.29 -5.80 8.79
N GLU A 231 -13.11 -5.31 10.02
CA GLU A 231 -14.19 -4.67 10.79
C GLU A 231 -14.24 -3.14 10.67
N ASN A 232 -13.17 -2.50 10.20
CA ASN A 232 -13.12 -1.05 10.01
C ASN A 232 -13.31 -0.69 8.52
N TYR A 233 -14.57 -0.59 8.09
CA TYR A 233 -14.92 -0.17 6.74
C TYR A 233 -16.17 0.70 6.71
N GLU A 234 -16.26 1.52 5.67
CA GLU A 234 -17.49 2.19 5.27
C GLU A 234 -17.99 1.56 3.98
N THR A 235 -19.31 1.54 3.80
CA THR A 235 -19.91 1.05 2.55
C THR A 235 -20.57 2.16 1.77
N ARG A 236 -20.56 2.02 0.45
CA ARG A 236 -21.26 2.90 -0.49
C ARG A 236 -21.89 2.06 -1.59
N SER A 237 -22.99 2.54 -2.15
CA SER A 237 -23.58 1.95 -3.35
C SER A 237 -22.84 2.39 -4.61
N ILE A 238 -22.91 1.58 -5.66
CA ILE A 238 -22.35 1.96 -6.97
C ILE A 238 -22.99 3.24 -7.54
N ASP A 239 -24.28 3.47 -7.29
CA ASP A 239 -25.00 4.65 -7.77
C ASP A 239 -24.52 5.93 -7.07
N GLU A 240 -24.26 5.87 -5.76
CA GLU A 240 -23.67 6.99 -5.01
C GLU A 240 -22.29 7.34 -5.55
N MET A 241 -21.47 6.33 -5.83
CA MET A 241 -20.13 6.52 -6.40
C MET A 241 -20.19 7.10 -7.82
N LYS A 242 -21.00 6.55 -8.72
CA LYS A 242 -21.16 7.03 -10.10
C LYS A 242 -21.60 8.48 -10.17
N LYS A 243 -22.54 8.89 -9.29
CA LYS A 243 -22.97 10.28 -9.19
C LYS A 243 -21.82 11.24 -8.84
N LEU A 244 -20.88 10.81 -7.99
CA LEU A 244 -19.69 11.60 -7.65
C LEU A 244 -18.73 11.68 -8.85
N PHE A 245 -18.53 10.58 -9.56
CA PHE A 245 -17.65 10.52 -10.73
C PHE A 245 -18.13 11.48 -11.83
N GLU A 246 -19.43 11.47 -12.15
CA GLU A 246 -20.03 12.35 -13.16
C GLU A 246 -19.93 13.83 -12.78
N THR A 247 -20.22 14.16 -11.52
CA THR A 247 -20.21 15.55 -11.04
C THR A 247 -18.82 16.18 -11.17
N GLU A 248 -17.78 15.44 -10.82
CA GLU A 248 -16.40 15.93 -10.88
C GLU A 248 -15.84 15.93 -12.32
N GLN A 249 -16.24 14.97 -13.18
CA GLN A 249 -15.92 15.03 -14.62
C GLN A 249 -16.45 16.31 -15.26
N ILE A 250 -17.71 16.67 -15.01
CA ILE A 250 -18.31 17.90 -15.55
C ILE A 250 -17.54 19.14 -15.07
N ARG A 251 -17.19 19.22 -13.78
CA ARG A 251 -16.43 20.35 -13.22
C ARG A 251 -15.06 20.52 -13.88
N SER A 252 -14.39 19.41 -14.22
CA SER A 252 -13.08 19.45 -14.88
C SER A 252 -13.10 20.09 -16.27
N LEU A 253 -14.25 20.10 -16.95
CA LEU A 253 -14.41 20.71 -18.28
C LEU A 253 -14.55 22.24 -18.24
N PHE A 254 -14.79 22.83 -17.06
CA PHE A 254 -15.01 24.26 -16.88
C PHE A 254 -13.89 24.98 -16.10
N ARG A 255 -12.76 24.29 -15.87
CA ARG A 255 -11.53 24.88 -15.31
C ARG A 255 -10.47 25.00 -16.39
#